data_AF-A0AA97DW58-F1
#
_entry.id   AF-A0AA97DW58-F1
#
_cell.length_a   1.000
_cell.length_b   1.000
_cell.length_c   1.000
_cell.angle_alpha   90.00
_cell.angle_beta   90.00
_cell.angle_gamma   90.00
#
_symmetry.space_group_name_H-M   'P 1'
#
loop_
_entity.id
_entity.type
_entity.pdbx_description
1 polymer ?
#
loop_
_entity_poly.entity_id
_entity_poly.type
_entity_poly.pdbx_seq_one_letter_code
_entity_poly.pdbx_strand_id
1 'polypeptide(L)'
;MSEAFVEDPLRVLRVARFAARFHHLDFKIAPETMALMQTISASGELATLSAERIWKELEKALNTQHADVFFSVLEEANALDKLFPELIWKSNSEQTNTLNQVKWTPTQRWAILSKDTPIESLTELHQRIRCPNQFKTLAEQVRSFLETQQISMDAENWENWLMSVNAIKKPQPFMILIEVLSHLTESKIEDWNTLRETIAAINASSLMKQGYSGAELGKALKQSRIEALKSKPSPLTLTIHKE
;
A
#
# COMPACT_ATOMS: atom_id res chain seq x y z
N MET A 1 18.69 -42.74 6.50
CA MET A 1 18.12 -42.63 7.85
C MET A 1 17.43 -41.28 7.95
N SER A 2 16.26 -41.24 8.58
CA SER A 2 15.39 -40.08 8.71
C SER A 2 15.97 -39.03 9.66
N GLU A 3 16.58 -37.98 9.12
CA GLU A 3 16.85 -36.74 9.86
C GLU A 3 15.82 -35.64 9.53
N ALA A 4 14.68 -36.02 8.95
CA ALA A 4 13.60 -35.10 8.65
C ALA A 4 12.77 -34.73 9.91
N PHE A 5 13.42 -34.46 11.04
CA PHE A 5 12.87 -33.60 12.08
C PHE A 5 13.15 -32.16 11.67
N VAL A 6 12.52 -31.77 10.57
CA VAL A 6 12.78 -30.52 9.89
C VAL A 6 12.06 -29.42 10.64
N GLU A 7 12.81 -28.42 11.09
CA GLU A 7 12.25 -27.34 11.90
C GLU A 7 11.05 -26.67 11.22
N ASP A 8 10.03 -26.27 11.98
CA ASP A 8 8.84 -25.58 11.45
C ASP A 8 9.25 -24.41 10.53
N PRO A 9 9.00 -24.45 9.20
CA PRO A 9 9.48 -23.44 8.26
C PRO A 9 8.95 -22.04 8.57
N LEU A 10 7.87 -21.94 9.37
CA LEU A 10 7.37 -20.68 9.90
C LEU A 10 8.38 -19.98 10.83
N ARG A 11 9.40 -20.68 11.32
CA ARG A 11 10.48 -20.12 12.14
C ARG A 11 11.20 -18.98 11.40
N VAL A 12 11.40 -19.09 10.10
CA VAL A 12 12.02 -18.04 9.28
C VAL A 12 11.26 -16.71 9.42
N LEU A 13 9.94 -16.74 9.21
CA LEU A 13 9.05 -15.59 9.39
C LEU A 13 9.00 -15.09 10.85
N ARG A 14 8.98 -16.00 11.82
CA ARG A 14 8.94 -15.64 13.24
C ARG A 14 10.22 -14.93 13.68
N VAL A 15 11.38 -15.40 13.25
CA VAL A 15 12.68 -14.78 13.56
C VAL A 15 12.77 -13.41 12.90
N ALA A 16 12.40 -13.28 11.62
CA ALA A 16 12.31 -11.99 10.94
C ALA A 16 11.40 -11.01 11.68
N ARG A 17 10.23 -11.47 12.15
CA ARG A 17 9.32 -10.65 12.97
C ARG A 17 9.93 -10.26 14.31
N PHE A 18 10.65 -11.17 14.96
CA PHE A 18 11.33 -10.87 16.22
C PHE A 18 12.43 -9.83 16.04
N ALA A 19 13.22 -9.92 14.96
CA ALA A 19 14.21 -8.92 14.60
C ALA A 19 13.57 -7.55 14.39
N ALA A 20 12.48 -7.46 13.62
CA ALA A 20 11.71 -6.22 13.44
C ALA A 20 11.18 -5.65 14.78
N ARG A 21 10.59 -6.49 15.62
CA ARG A 21 10.03 -6.07 16.92
C ARG A 21 11.09 -5.52 17.87
N PHE A 22 12.26 -6.15 17.94
CA PHE A 22 13.31 -5.83 18.91
C PHE A 22 14.48 -5.04 18.32
N HIS A 23 14.35 -4.54 17.09
CA HIS A 23 15.38 -3.74 16.43
C HIS A 23 15.81 -2.51 17.26
N HIS A 24 14.85 -1.83 17.91
CA HIS A 24 15.11 -0.69 18.80
C HIS A 24 15.93 -1.03 20.06
N LEU A 25 16.17 -2.32 20.33
CA LEU A 25 17.02 -2.81 21.42
C LEU A 25 18.35 -3.37 20.89
N ASP A 26 18.73 -3.02 19.66
CA ASP A 26 19.91 -3.53 18.96
C ASP A 26 19.94 -5.08 18.85
N PHE A 27 18.76 -5.71 18.77
CA PHE A 27 18.67 -7.15 18.57
C PHE A 27 19.34 -7.56 17.25
N LYS A 28 20.20 -8.58 17.32
CA LYS A 28 20.89 -9.16 16.16
C LYS A 28 20.63 -10.66 16.11
N ILE A 29 20.40 -11.17 14.90
CA ILE A 29 20.28 -12.61 14.66
C ILE A 29 21.70 -13.20 14.71
N ALA A 30 21.88 -14.28 15.49
CA ALA A 30 23.16 -14.97 15.56
C ALA A 30 23.50 -15.59 14.18
N PRO A 31 24.78 -15.60 13.75
CA PRO A 31 25.18 -16.14 12.45
C PRO A 31 24.69 -17.57 12.19
N GLU A 32 24.72 -18.43 13.21
CA GLU A 32 24.26 -19.81 13.13
C GLU A 32 22.75 -19.90 12.90
N THR A 33 21.98 -18.97 13.47
CA THR A 33 20.52 -18.89 13.25
C THR A 33 20.21 -18.42 11.84
N MET A 34 20.97 -17.46 11.30
CA MET A 34 20.82 -17.01 9.91
C MET A 34 21.15 -18.14 8.92
N ALA A 35 22.26 -18.87 9.13
CA ALA A 35 22.63 -20.02 8.31
C ALA A 35 21.56 -21.13 8.31
N LEU A 36 20.91 -21.35 9.46
CA LEU A 36 19.80 -22.28 9.57
C LEU A 36 18.56 -21.79 8.80
N MET A 37 18.23 -20.50 8.90
CA MET A 37 17.13 -19.90 8.12
C MET A 37 17.37 -20.01 6.61
N GLN A 38 18.60 -19.80 6.15
CA GLN A 38 18.99 -19.99 4.75
C GLN A 38 18.85 -21.45 4.31
N THR A 39 19.21 -22.40 5.19
CA THR A 39 19.05 -23.85 4.93
C THR A 39 17.57 -24.22 4.76
N ILE A 40 16.69 -23.80 5.67
CA ILE A 40 15.23 -24.00 5.59
C ILE A 40 14.66 -23.32 4.34
N SER A 41 15.18 -22.15 3.98
CA SER A 41 14.73 -21.45 2.78
C SER A 41 15.14 -22.22 1.52
N ALA A 42 16.31 -22.85 1.49
CA ALA A 42 16.81 -23.61 0.35
C ALA A 42 16.16 -24.99 0.19
N SER A 43 15.59 -25.58 1.25
CA SER A 43 14.99 -26.92 1.20
C SER A 43 13.67 -27.00 0.42
N GLY A 44 13.05 -25.85 0.12
CA GLY A 44 11.74 -25.76 -0.52
C GLY A 44 10.55 -25.84 0.45
N GLU A 45 10.80 -26.01 1.75
CA GLU A 45 9.75 -26.18 2.75
C GLU A 45 8.89 -24.93 2.98
N LEU A 46 9.41 -23.73 2.66
CA LEU A 46 8.62 -22.49 2.73
C LEU A 46 7.35 -22.57 1.87
N ALA A 47 7.37 -23.32 0.76
CA ALA A 47 6.21 -23.52 -0.10
C ALA A 47 5.08 -24.34 0.56
N THR A 48 5.37 -25.04 1.67
CA THR A 48 4.36 -25.79 2.44
C THR A 48 3.57 -24.91 3.40
N LEU A 49 4.00 -23.66 3.62
CA LEU A 49 3.30 -22.73 4.50
C LEU A 49 2.00 -22.25 3.87
N SER A 50 0.91 -22.31 4.65
CA SER A 50 -0.36 -21.75 4.20
C SER A 50 -0.31 -20.23 4.17
N ALA A 51 -1.08 -19.63 3.25
CA ALA A 51 -1.21 -18.19 3.10
C ALA A 51 -1.59 -17.50 4.42
N GLU A 52 -2.48 -18.10 5.22
CA GLU A 52 -2.89 -17.55 6.52
C GLU A 52 -1.74 -17.48 7.52
N ARG A 53 -0.86 -18.48 7.52
CA ARG A 53 0.31 -18.51 8.41
C ARG A 53 1.32 -17.43 8.01
N ILE A 54 1.54 -17.25 6.70
CA ILE A 54 2.38 -16.19 6.15
C ILE A 54 1.80 -14.83 6.53
N TRP A 55 0.52 -14.60 6.23
CA TRP A 55 -0.16 -13.34 6.51
C TRP A 55 -0.13 -12.99 8.00
N LYS A 56 -0.39 -13.96 8.89
CA LYS A 56 -0.39 -13.71 10.34
C LYS A 56 0.95 -13.24 10.88
N GLU A 57 2.07 -13.67 10.31
CA GLU A 57 3.39 -13.19 10.71
C GLU A 57 3.71 -11.84 10.07
N LEU A 58 3.35 -11.64 8.79
CA LEU A 58 3.47 -10.36 8.09
C LEU A 58 2.66 -9.25 8.78
N GLU A 59 1.40 -9.49 9.12
CA GLU A 59 0.54 -8.52 9.81
C GLU A 59 1.16 -8.09 11.15
N LYS A 60 1.71 -9.02 11.92
CA LYS A 60 2.40 -8.67 13.17
C LYS A 60 3.67 -7.87 12.90
N ALA A 61 4.39 -8.14 11.82
CA ALA A 61 5.58 -7.36 11.43
C ALA A 61 5.20 -5.93 11.03
N LEU A 62 4.11 -5.75 10.27
CA LEU A 62 3.56 -4.44 9.90
C LEU A 62 3.05 -3.62 11.11
N ASN A 63 2.75 -4.28 12.22
CA ASN A 63 2.44 -3.65 13.51
C ASN A 63 3.68 -3.19 14.29
N THR A 64 4.88 -3.50 13.83
CA THR A 64 6.12 -2.99 14.43
C THR A 64 6.52 -1.65 13.80
N GLN A 65 7.33 -0.87 14.51
CA GLN A 65 7.89 0.37 13.96
C GLN A 65 8.89 0.09 12.83
N HIS A 66 9.64 -1.02 12.92
CA HIS A 66 10.71 -1.40 11.99
C HIS A 66 10.27 -2.56 11.09
N ALA A 67 9.16 -2.38 10.38
CA ALA A 67 8.63 -3.39 9.49
C ALA A 67 9.59 -3.68 8.32
N ASP A 68 10.40 -2.71 7.91
CA ASP A 68 11.51 -2.85 6.96
C ASP A 68 12.47 -4.00 7.32
N VAL A 69 12.85 -4.10 8.60
CA VAL A 69 13.78 -5.13 9.09
C VAL A 69 13.25 -6.54 8.86
N PHE A 70 11.92 -6.74 8.89
CA PHE A 70 11.33 -8.04 8.56
C PHE A 70 11.68 -8.46 7.13
N PHE A 71 11.56 -7.54 6.17
CA PHE A 71 11.84 -7.83 4.75
C PHE A 71 13.34 -7.95 4.50
N SER A 72 14.17 -7.10 5.12
CA SER A 72 15.63 -7.22 5.04
C SER A 72 16.14 -8.56 5.58
N VAL A 73 15.57 -9.06 6.68
CA VAL A 73 15.95 -10.39 7.22
C VAL A 73 15.49 -11.52 6.29
N LEU A 74 14.31 -11.41 5.67
CA LEU A 74 13.85 -12.42 4.69
C LEU A 74 14.71 -12.40 3.42
N GLU A 75 15.17 -11.24 2.99
CA GLU A 75 16.12 -11.08 1.89
C GLU A 75 17.47 -11.75 2.24
N GLU A 76 18.04 -11.44 3.41
CA GLU A 76 19.28 -12.07 3.91
C GLU A 76 19.17 -13.60 4.08
N ALA A 77 17.98 -14.07 4.48
CA ALA A 77 17.69 -15.49 4.61
C ALA A 77 17.41 -16.21 3.27
N ASN A 78 17.46 -15.52 2.12
CA ASN A 78 17.06 -16.06 0.81
C ASN A 78 15.63 -16.64 0.81
N ALA A 79 14.75 -16.02 1.58
CA ALA A 79 13.36 -16.42 1.80
C ALA A 79 12.36 -15.48 1.11
N LEU A 80 12.75 -14.22 0.89
CA LEU A 80 11.84 -13.17 0.39
C LEU A 80 11.19 -13.56 -0.94
N ASP A 81 11.99 -13.86 -1.96
CA ASP A 81 11.50 -14.22 -3.30
C ASP A 81 10.69 -15.52 -3.33
N LYS A 82 10.88 -16.39 -2.33
CA LYS A 82 10.11 -17.64 -2.20
C LYS A 82 8.74 -17.41 -1.57
N LEU A 83 8.65 -16.44 -0.66
CA LEU A 83 7.42 -16.13 0.08
C LEU A 83 6.56 -15.09 -0.64
N PHE A 84 7.20 -14.10 -1.27
CA PHE A 84 6.56 -12.94 -1.91
C PHE A 84 7.16 -12.69 -3.31
N PRO A 85 7.11 -13.66 -4.24
CA PRO A 85 7.79 -13.57 -5.54
C PRO A 85 7.36 -12.36 -6.38
N GLU A 86 6.14 -11.87 -6.19
CA GLU A 86 5.62 -10.72 -6.93
C GLU A 86 6.03 -9.37 -6.33
N LEU A 87 6.57 -9.34 -5.10
CA LEU A 87 6.88 -8.11 -4.39
C LEU A 87 8.18 -7.48 -4.90
N ILE A 88 8.13 -6.19 -5.25
CA ILE A 88 9.34 -5.38 -5.44
C ILE A 88 9.71 -4.75 -4.10
N TRP A 89 10.70 -5.33 -3.43
CA TRP A 89 11.28 -4.80 -2.20
C TRP A 89 12.48 -3.89 -2.50
N LYS A 90 12.57 -2.75 -1.83
CA LYS A 90 13.73 -1.84 -1.88
C LYS A 90 14.22 -1.54 -0.47
N SER A 91 15.43 -1.99 -0.15
CA SER A 91 16.10 -1.77 1.14
C SER A 91 16.84 -0.42 1.23
N ASN A 92 16.42 0.59 0.46
CA ASN A 92 17.06 1.91 0.46
C ASN A 92 16.66 2.78 1.68
N SER A 93 17.47 3.80 1.95
CA SER A 93 17.29 4.68 3.12
C SER A 93 16.01 5.51 3.06
N GLU A 94 15.58 5.96 1.88
CA GLU A 94 14.35 6.74 1.70
C GLU A 94 13.10 5.94 2.09
N GLN A 95 12.98 4.71 1.58
CA GLN A 95 11.90 3.78 1.89
C GLN A 95 11.90 3.44 3.39
N THR A 96 13.07 3.11 3.93
CA THR A 96 13.25 2.79 5.35
C THR A 96 12.83 3.95 6.26
N ASN A 97 13.30 5.17 5.97
CA ASN A 97 12.95 6.37 6.72
C ASN A 97 11.44 6.66 6.67
N THR A 98 10.80 6.41 5.53
CA THR A 98 9.36 6.59 5.38
C THR A 98 8.58 5.55 6.19
N LEU A 99 8.93 4.27 6.08
CA LEU A 99 8.25 3.16 6.78
C LEU A 99 8.34 3.28 8.30
N ASN A 100 9.47 3.76 8.81
CA ASN A 100 9.76 3.83 10.24
C ASN A 100 9.12 5.03 10.95
N GLN A 101 8.37 5.87 10.23
CA GLN A 101 7.58 6.93 10.85
C GLN A 101 6.45 6.34 11.70
N VAL A 102 6.35 6.83 12.94
CA VAL A 102 5.38 6.35 13.94
C VAL A 102 3.93 6.59 13.51
N LYS A 103 3.69 7.60 12.66
CA LYS A 103 2.34 8.00 12.23
C LYS A 103 1.58 6.93 11.44
N TRP A 104 2.28 5.98 10.83
CA TRP A 104 1.64 5.01 9.93
C TRP A 104 0.93 3.88 10.67
N THR A 105 -0.28 3.58 10.23
CA THR A 105 -0.96 2.33 10.56
C THR A 105 -0.33 1.13 9.83
N PRO A 106 -0.54 -0.11 10.29
CA PRO A 106 -0.07 -1.30 9.57
C PRO A 106 -0.54 -1.35 8.10
N THR A 107 -1.77 -0.90 7.86
CA THR A 107 -2.36 -0.83 6.53
C THR A 107 -1.65 0.18 5.63
N GLN A 108 -1.32 1.37 6.15
CA GLN A 108 -0.53 2.36 5.42
C GLN A 108 0.91 1.90 5.20
N ARG A 109 1.53 1.24 6.19
CA ARG A 109 2.88 0.65 6.02
C ARG A 109 2.91 -0.36 4.88
N TRP A 110 1.91 -1.22 4.76
CA TRP A 110 1.82 -2.16 3.64
C TRP A 110 1.73 -1.43 2.29
N ALA A 111 0.87 -0.42 2.19
CA ALA A 111 0.73 0.36 0.96
C ALA A 111 2.01 1.11 0.55
N ILE A 112 2.75 1.65 1.53
CA ILE A 112 4.05 2.29 1.29
C ILE A 112 5.09 1.25 0.87
N LEU A 113 5.12 0.10 1.53
CA LEU A 113 6.09 -0.95 1.26
C LEU A 113 5.94 -1.55 -0.13
N SER A 114 4.69 -1.72 -0.58
CA SER A 114 4.38 -2.26 -1.90
C SER A 114 4.27 -1.19 -2.99
N LYS A 115 4.62 0.08 -2.73
CA LYS A 115 4.39 1.21 -3.65
C LYS A 115 5.04 1.04 -5.02
N ASP A 116 6.14 0.31 -5.07
CA ASP A 116 6.95 0.06 -6.28
C ASP A 116 6.56 -1.22 -7.01
N THR A 117 5.71 -2.07 -6.41
CA THR A 117 5.25 -3.31 -7.04
C THR A 117 4.16 -3.00 -8.06
N PRO A 118 4.29 -3.37 -9.35
CA PRO A 118 3.28 -3.11 -10.39
C PRO A 118 1.89 -3.58 -9.99
N ILE A 119 0.82 -2.90 -10.42
CA ILE A 119 -0.54 -3.20 -9.93
C ILE A 119 -0.96 -4.65 -10.20
N GLU A 120 -0.54 -5.19 -11.35
CA GLU A 120 -0.83 -6.57 -11.75
C GLU A 120 -0.16 -7.56 -10.78
N SER A 121 1.16 -7.42 -10.58
CA SER A 121 1.93 -8.23 -9.63
C SER A 121 1.43 -8.08 -8.18
N LEU A 122 1.06 -6.87 -7.78
CA LEU A 122 0.52 -6.61 -6.45
C LEU A 122 -0.85 -7.31 -6.24
N THR A 123 -1.68 -7.34 -7.28
CA THR A 123 -2.96 -8.05 -7.25
C THR A 123 -2.75 -9.56 -7.11
N GLU A 124 -1.78 -10.13 -7.83
CA GLU A 124 -1.38 -11.54 -7.71
C GLU A 124 -0.85 -11.85 -6.30
N LEU A 125 0.04 -11.00 -5.78
CA LEU A 125 0.57 -11.10 -4.42
C LEU A 125 -0.55 -11.17 -3.38
N HIS A 126 -1.51 -10.24 -3.46
CA HIS A 126 -2.64 -10.17 -2.53
C HIS A 126 -3.51 -11.44 -2.56
N GLN A 127 -3.68 -12.05 -3.74
CA GLN A 127 -4.39 -13.33 -3.87
C GLN A 127 -3.59 -14.47 -3.23
N ARG A 128 -2.28 -14.57 -3.53
CA ARG A 128 -1.37 -15.59 -2.99
C ARG A 128 -1.36 -15.60 -1.47
N ILE A 129 -1.22 -14.43 -0.84
CA ILE A 129 -1.10 -14.32 0.62
C ILE A 129 -2.45 -14.17 1.33
N ARG A 130 -3.58 -14.23 0.59
CA ARG A 130 -4.94 -14.00 1.12
C ARG A 130 -5.02 -12.68 1.91
N CYS A 131 -4.49 -11.61 1.33
CA CYS A 131 -4.42 -10.29 1.94
C CYS A 131 -5.84 -9.79 2.33
N PRO A 132 -6.07 -9.39 3.59
CA PRO A 132 -7.34 -8.83 4.03
C PRO A 132 -7.69 -7.54 3.28
N ASN A 133 -8.98 -7.37 3.01
CA ASN A 133 -9.49 -6.29 2.16
C ASN A 133 -9.00 -4.89 2.54
N GLN A 134 -8.86 -4.58 3.84
CA GLN A 134 -8.40 -3.26 4.26
C GLN A 134 -6.98 -2.94 3.78
N PHE A 135 -6.06 -3.92 3.86
CA PHE A 135 -4.67 -3.78 3.39
C PHE A 135 -4.63 -3.77 1.86
N LYS A 136 -5.32 -4.73 1.25
CA LYS A 136 -5.43 -4.89 -0.19
C LYS A 136 -5.92 -3.61 -0.87
N THR A 137 -7.08 -3.09 -0.46
CA THR A 137 -7.72 -1.95 -1.11
C THR A 137 -6.85 -0.69 -1.04
N LEU A 138 -6.25 -0.40 0.11
CA LEU A 138 -5.39 0.77 0.23
C LEU A 138 -4.14 0.65 -0.65
N ALA A 139 -3.44 -0.49 -0.58
CA ALA A 139 -2.23 -0.72 -1.35
C ALA A 139 -2.47 -0.67 -2.86
N GLU A 140 -3.55 -1.30 -3.34
CA GLU A 140 -3.93 -1.25 -4.76
C GLU A 140 -4.34 0.15 -5.21
N GLN A 141 -5.05 0.92 -4.39
CA GLN A 141 -5.41 2.31 -4.71
C GLN A 141 -4.18 3.23 -4.78
N VAL A 142 -3.25 3.10 -3.82
CA VAL A 142 -1.98 3.83 -3.82
C VAL A 142 -1.19 3.48 -5.08
N ARG A 143 -0.98 2.18 -5.34
CA ARG A 143 -0.19 1.76 -6.49
C ARG A 143 -0.84 2.15 -7.82
N SER A 144 -2.14 1.90 -7.97
CA SER A 144 -2.88 2.25 -9.19
C SER A 144 -2.75 3.75 -9.49
N PHE A 145 -2.83 4.60 -8.47
CA PHE A 145 -2.62 6.04 -8.65
C PHE A 145 -1.19 6.36 -9.10
N LEU A 146 -0.16 5.85 -8.41
CA LEU A 146 1.24 6.11 -8.76
C LEU A 146 1.65 5.57 -10.13
N GLU A 147 1.05 4.46 -10.57
CA GLU A 147 1.36 3.83 -11.86
C GLU A 147 0.66 4.50 -13.04
N THR A 148 -0.57 4.96 -12.81
CA THR A 148 -1.35 5.67 -13.85
C THR A 148 -1.11 7.17 -13.86
N GLN A 149 -0.30 7.67 -12.92
CA GLN A 149 0.04 9.08 -12.83
C GLN A 149 0.68 9.57 -14.13
N GLN A 150 -0.09 10.33 -14.91
CA GLN A 150 0.43 11.24 -15.90
C GLN A 150 0.56 12.61 -15.22
N ILE A 151 1.74 13.22 -15.33
CA ILE A 151 1.99 14.56 -14.80
C ILE A 151 0.95 15.51 -15.41
N SER A 152 0.23 16.26 -14.54
CA SER A 152 -0.93 17.10 -14.83
C SER A 152 -2.22 16.33 -15.17
N MET A 153 -2.97 15.93 -14.13
CA MET A 153 -4.36 15.46 -14.28
C MET A 153 -5.30 16.65 -14.51
N ASP A 154 -6.11 16.58 -15.57
CA ASP A 154 -7.19 17.55 -15.80
C ASP A 154 -8.40 17.30 -14.88
N ALA A 155 -9.38 18.20 -14.93
CA ALA A 155 -10.57 18.13 -14.09
C ALA A 155 -11.42 16.87 -14.34
N GLU A 156 -11.41 16.32 -15.55
CA GLU A 156 -12.12 15.07 -15.85
C GLU A 156 -11.44 13.87 -15.22
N ASN A 157 -10.13 13.77 -15.33
CA ASN A 157 -9.35 12.70 -14.70
C ASN A 157 -9.44 12.75 -13.18
N TRP A 158 -9.44 13.95 -12.58
CA TRP A 158 -9.68 14.09 -11.14
C TRP A 158 -11.07 13.63 -10.73
N GLU A 159 -12.12 13.97 -11.49
CA GLU A 159 -13.48 13.49 -11.22
C GLU A 159 -13.54 11.96 -11.29
N ASN A 160 -13.03 11.38 -12.38
CA ASN A 160 -13.01 9.93 -12.58
C ASN A 160 -12.28 9.21 -11.44
N TRP A 161 -11.11 9.71 -11.02
CA TRP A 161 -10.33 9.12 -9.93
C TRP A 161 -11.03 9.26 -8.56
N LEU A 162 -11.53 10.45 -8.21
CA LEU A 162 -12.25 10.65 -6.95
C LEU A 162 -13.48 9.74 -6.84
N MET A 163 -14.16 9.49 -7.97
CA MET A 163 -15.28 8.56 -8.03
C MET A 163 -14.84 7.10 -7.91
N SER A 164 -13.73 6.70 -8.53
CA SER A 164 -13.22 5.32 -8.47
C SER A 164 -12.80 4.93 -7.04
N VAL A 165 -12.22 5.86 -6.27
CA VAL A 165 -11.85 5.63 -4.86
C VAL A 165 -13.01 5.85 -3.88
N ASN A 166 -14.21 6.16 -4.38
CA ASN A 166 -15.42 6.45 -3.59
C ASN A 166 -15.25 7.61 -2.59
N ALA A 167 -14.50 8.65 -2.96
CA ALA A 167 -14.11 9.75 -2.07
C ALA A 167 -15.29 10.41 -1.33
N ILE A 168 -16.44 10.56 -2.00
CA ILE A 168 -17.64 11.16 -1.40
C ILE A 168 -18.27 10.24 -0.35
N LYS A 169 -18.54 8.98 -0.72
CA LYS A 169 -19.29 8.02 0.10
C LYS A 169 -18.47 7.43 1.25
N LYS A 170 -17.14 7.40 1.11
CA LYS A 170 -16.20 6.81 2.06
C LYS A 170 -15.13 7.83 2.48
N PRO A 171 -15.49 8.87 3.26
CA PRO A 171 -14.55 9.92 3.67
C PRO A 171 -13.35 9.39 4.45
N GLN A 172 -13.56 8.48 5.40
CA GLN A 172 -12.48 8.00 6.26
C GLN A 172 -11.45 7.15 5.48
N PRO A 173 -11.84 6.17 4.64
CA PRO A 173 -10.89 5.51 3.74
C PRO A 173 -10.17 6.46 2.79
N PHE A 174 -10.85 7.49 2.27
CA PHE A 174 -10.22 8.50 1.42
C PHE A 174 -9.15 9.30 2.17
N MET A 175 -9.40 9.70 3.42
CA MET A 175 -8.41 10.38 4.28
C MET A 175 -7.14 9.54 4.43
N ILE A 176 -7.29 8.25 4.76
CA ILE A 176 -6.15 7.32 4.92
C ILE A 176 -5.36 7.18 3.61
N LEU A 177 -6.06 7.14 2.47
CA LEU A 177 -5.44 7.10 1.14
C LEU A 177 -4.62 8.36 0.85
N ILE A 178 -5.18 9.55 1.07
CA ILE A 178 -4.48 10.80 0.76
C ILE A 178 -3.35 11.10 1.73
N GLU A 179 -3.39 10.60 2.98
CA GLU A 179 -2.24 10.69 3.90
C GLU A 179 -1.00 9.99 3.32
N VAL A 180 -1.19 8.84 2.66
CA VAL A 180 -0.10 8.12 1.99
C VAL A 180 0.29 8.82 0.69
N LEU A 181 -0.68 9.15 -0.16
CA LEU A 181 -0.41 9.78 -1.46
C LEU A 181 0.24 11.16 -1.33
N SER A 182 -0.22 11.99 -0.39
CA SER A 182 0.38 13.31 -0.14
C SER A 182 1.84 13.20 0.28
N HIS A 183 2.17 12.23 1.13
CA HIS A 183 3.55 11.95 1.52
C HIS A 183 4.38 11.49 0.32
N LEU A 184 3.88 10.53 -0.46
CA LEU A 184 4.63 9.95 -1.59
C LEU A 184 4.77 10.89 -2.79
N THR A 185 3.90 11.89 -2.91
CA THR A 185 3.93 12.88 -4.01
C THR A 185 4.41 14.25 -3.56
N GLU A 186 4.87 14.37 -2.30
CA GLU A 186 5.30 15.63 -1.68
C GLU A 186 4.28 16.77 -1.84
N SER A 187 2.99 16.43 -1.74
CA SER A 187 1.88 17.36 -1.94
C SER A 187 1.15 17.68 -0.63
N LYS A 188 0.34 18.73 -0.64
CA LYS A 188 -0.43 19.18 0.53
C LYS A 188 -1.74 18.42 0.65
N ILE A 189 -2.01 17.82 1.81
CA ILE A 189 -3.26 17.11 2.12
C ILE A 189 -4.49 18.00 1.86
N GLU A 190 -4.36 19.31 2.12
CA GLU A 190 -5.42 20.31 1.94
C GLU A 190 -5.89 20.42 0.48
N ASP A 191 -4.99 20.24 -0.49
CA ASP A 191 -5.36 20.30 -1.91
C ASP A 191 -6.23 19.10 -2.29
N TRP A 192 -5.89 17.90 -1.82
CA TRP A 192 -6.69 16.68 -2.02
C TRP A 192 -8.08 16.79 -1.39
N ASN A 193 -8.14 17.34 -0.17
CA ASN A 193 -9.41 17.58 0.52
C ASN A 193 -10.27 18.61 -0.21
N THR A 194 -9.66 19.68 -0.71
CA THR A 194 -10.35 20.69 -1.53
C THR A 194 -11.01 20.06 -2.76
N LEU A 195 -10.33 19.14 -3.45
CA LEU A 195 -10.92 18.41 -4.58
C LEU A 195 -12.15 17.59 -4.15
N ARG A 196 -12.03 16.81 -3.07
CA ARG A 196 -13.14 16.00 -2.54
C ARG A 196 -14.34 16.87 -2.13
N GLU A 197 -14.10 17.94 -1.37
CA GLU A 197 -15.15 18.84 -0.89
C GLU A 197 -15.89 19.50 -2.05
N THR A 198 -15.14 19.91 -3.08
CA THR A 198 -15.70 20.49 -4.30
C THR A 198 -16.72 19.56 -4.97
N ILE A 199 -16.38 18.28 -5.16
CA ILE A 199 -17.32 17.34 -5.79
C ILE A 199 -18.44 16.87 -4.86
N ALA A 200 -18.20 16.87 -3.54
CA ALA A 200 -19.17 16.47 -2.53
C ALA A 200 -20.29 17.52 -2.35
N ALA A 201 -19.99 18.80 -2.55
CA ALA A 201 -20.98 19.87 -2.54
C ALA A 201 -22.02 19.73 -3.67
N ILE A 202 -21.66 19.06 -4.77
CA ILE A 202 -22.52 18.83 -5.93
C ILE A 202 -23.31 17.54 -5.73
N ASN A 203 -24.57 17.69 -5.36
CA ASN A 203 -25.48 16.59 -5.06
C ASN A 203 -26.56 16.41 -6.13
N ALA A 204 -27.06 15.18 -6.27
CA ALA A 204 -28.09 14.86 -7.25
C ALA A 204 -29.41 15.60 -7.00
N SER A 205 -29.72 15.94 -5.75
CA SER A 205 -31.01 16.54 -5.38
C SER A 205 -31.20 17.95 -5.95
N SER A 206 -30.14 18.75 -6.06
CA SER A 206 -30.20 20.08 -6.68
C SER A 206 -30.44 19.99 -8.19
N LEU A 207 -29.83 19.01 -8.86
CA LEU A 207 -29.98 18.79 -10.30
C LEU A 207 -31.36 18.19 -10.65
N MET A 208 -31.90 17.32 -9.80
CA MET A 208 -33.28 16.84 -9.97
C MET A 208 -34.29 17.99 -9.92
N LYS A 209 -34.09 18.98 -9.05
CA LYS A 209 -34.92 20.20 -9.01
C LYS A 209 -34.80 21.06 -10.27
N GLN A 210 -33.71 20.93 -11.02
CA GLN A 210 -33.51 21.58 -12.32
C GLN A 210 -34.10 20.76 -13.49
N GLY A 211 -34.74 19.62 -13.21
CA GLY A 211 -35.45 18.80 -14.20
C GLY A 211 -34.66 17.60 -14.74
N TYR A 212 -33.42 17.38 -14.31
CA TYR A 212 -32.64 16.22 -14.74
C TYR A 212 -33.13 14.91 -14.12
N SER A 213 -33.16 13.83 -14.91
CA SER A 213 -33.56 12.50 -14.43
C SER A 213 -32.82 11.36 -15.16
N GLY A 214 -32.87 10.15 -14.62
CA GLY A 214 -32.29 8.95 -15.25
C GLY A 214 -30.79 9.08 -15.60
N ALA A 215 -30.42 8.65 -16.81
CA ALA A 215 -29.04 8.72 -17.29
C ALA A 215 -28.55 10.18 -17.49
N GLU A 216 -29.46 11.10 -17.79
CA GLU A 216 -29.13 12.53 -17.97
C GLU A 216 -28.68 13.17 -16.65
N LEU A 217 -29.29 12.76 -15.53
CA LEU A 217 -28.86 13.19 -14.20
C LEU A 217 -27.42 12.78 -13.91
N GLY A 218 -27.03 11.56 -14.26
CA GLY A 218 -25.65 11.08 -14.08
C GLY A 218 -24.65 11.92 -14.89
N LYS A 219 -24.97 12.21 -16.16
CA LYS A 219 -24.15 13.06 -17.04
C LYS A 219 -24.04 14.50 -16.51
N ALA A 220 -25.17 15.10 -16.12
CA ALA A 220 -25.20 16.45 -15.56
C ALA A 220 -24.41 16.55 -14.26
N LEU A 221 -24.47 15.52 -13.41
CA LEU A 221 -23.71 15.44 -12.17
C LEU A 221 -22.20 15.39 -12.42
N LYS A 222 -21.75 14.51 -13.33
CA LYS A 222 -20.35 14.42 -13.73
C LYS A 222 -19.87 15.76 -14.32
N GLN A 223 -20.61 16.33 -15.28
CA GLN A 223 -20.22 17.59 -15.93
C GLN A 223 -20.11 18.75 -14.94
N SER A 224 -21.06 18.87 -14.00
CA SER A 224 -21.04 19.91 -12.97
C SER A 224 -19.81 19.80 -12.07
N ARG A 225 -19.40 18.57 -11.73
CA ARG A 225 -18.19 18.32 -10.93
C ARG A 225 -16.92 18.68 -11.68
N ILE A 226 -16.81 18.27 -12.94
CA ILE A 226 -15.69 18.62 -13.80
C ILE A 226 -15.55 20.15 -13.89
N GLU A 227 -16.66 20.86 -14.14
CA GLU A 227 -16.61 22.33 -14.22
C GLU A 227 -16.14 22.97 -12.92
N ALA A 228 -16.62 22.50 -11.77
CA ALA A 228 -16.20 23.01 -10.48
C ALA A 228 -14.71 22.76 -10.19
N LEU A 229 -14.18 21.60 -10.62
CA LEU A 229 -12.79 21.20 -10.43
C LEU A 229 -11.80 22.02 -11.27
N LYS A 230 -12.19 22.56 -12.44
CA LYS A 230 -11.30 23.36 -13.31
C LYS A 230 -10.67 24.56 -12.59
N SER A 231 -11.34 25.09 -11.57
CA SER A 231 -10.90 26.26 -10.80
C SER A 231 -10.05 25.93 -9.57
N LYS A 232 -9.77 24.64 -9.31
CA LYS A 232 -9.12 24.18 -8.08
C LYS A 232 -7.63 23.89 -8.28
N PRO A 233 -6.80 24.09 -7.24
CA PRO A 233 -5.40 23.70 -7.30
C PRO A 233 -5.28 22.18 -7.48
N SER A 234 -4.40 21.75 -8.39
CA SER A 234 -4.01 20.35 -8.50
C SER A 234 -3.03 20.02 -7.35
N PRO A 235 -3.26 18.95 -6.56
CA PRO A 235 -2.29 18.48 -5.58
C PRO A 235 -0.95 18.10 -6.22
N LEU A 236 -0.98 17.64 -7.47
CA LEU A 236 0.20 17.35 -8.25
C LEU A 236 0.61 18.64 -8.98
N THR A 237 1.52 19.40 -8.41
CA THR A 237 2.20 20.49 -9.12
C THR A 237 3.36 19.93 -9.95
N LEU A 238 3.79 20.65 -10.98
CA LEU A 238 5.02 20.41 -11.75
C LEU A 238 6.27 20.63 -10.88
N THR A 239 6.35 19.98 -9.72
CA THR A 239 7.56 19.96 -8.91
C THR A 239 8.48 18.94 -9.55
N ILE A 240 9.27 19.46 -10.47
CA ILE A 240 10.39 18.85 -11.19
C ILE A 240 11.11 17.85 -10.27
N HIS A 241 11.10 16.56 -10.60
CA HIS A 241 12.19 15.68 -10.18
C HIS A 241 13.45 16.17 -10.91
N LYS A 242 14.21 17.04 -10.22
CA LYS A 242 15.65 17.09 -10.38
C LYS A 242 16.17 15.92 -9.56
N GLU A 243 16.53 14.84 -10.24
CA GLU A 243 17.87 14.24 -10.26
C GLU A 243 17.90 13.09 -11.26
#